data_AF-A0A2T5NLJ3-F1
#
_entry.id   AF-A0A2T5NLJ3-F1
#
_cell.length_a   1.000
_cell.length_b   1.000
_cell.length_c   1.000
_cell.angle_alpha   90.00
_cell.angle_beta   90.00
_cell.angle_gamma   90.00
#
_symmetry.space_group_name_H-M   'P 1'
#
loop_
_entity.id
_entity.type
_entity.pdbx_description
1 polymer ?
#
loop_
_entity_poly.entity_id
_entity_poly.type
_entity_poly.pdbx_seq_one_letter_code
_entity_poly.pdbx_strand_id
1 'polypeptide(L)'
;MSLENTATAPGLVQLFSQVTDDGSIALSSIRERANLELSSFAELANQQLQQLDISMPPAISLISTPACQLDLENNHPHAEEIRAWLLGNDNITRKFKEVEVLYEIVRAAESIGETFPESSTFHIGLTSAGPIAYFEDSHRA
;
A
#
# COMPACT_ATOMS: atom_id res chain seq x y z
N MET A 1 30.88 15.24 3.36
CA MET A 1 30.17 15.96 2.30
C MET A 1 28.95 15.12 1.95
N SER A 2 27.76 15.65 2.25
CA SER A 2 26.49 14.94 2.17
C SER A 2 26.04 14.86 0.72
N LEU A 3 25.65 13.67 0.25
CA LEU A 3 25.05 13.50 -1.07
C LEU A 3 23.57 13.91 -0.99
N GLU A 4 23.27 15.07 -1.54
CA GLU A 4 21.91 15.53 -1.82
C GLU A 4 21.42 14.75 -3.05
N ASN A 5 20.55 13.76 -2.82
CA ASN A 5 20.18 12.76 -3.83
C ASN A 5 18.77 13.03 -4.38
N THR A 6 18.68 13.96 -5.32
CA THR A 6 17.45 14.41 -5.97
C THR A 6 17.05 13.46 -7.11
N ALA A 7 15.98 12.68 -6.95
CA ALA A 7 15.39 11.88 -8.03
C ALA A 7 14.50 12.78 -8.91
N THR A 8 15.02 13.24 -10.06
CA THR A 8 14.27 14.09 -10.99
C THR A 8 13.34 13.24 -11.87
N ALA A 9 12.14 12.93 -11.38
CA ALA A 9 11.08 12.33 -12.18
C ALA A 9 9.93 13.34 -12.34
N PRO A 10 9.74 13.97 -13.52
CA PRO A 10 8.76 15.04 -13.71
C PRO A 10 7.31 14.62 -13.42
N GLY A 11 6.98 13.33 -13.60
CA GLY A 11 5.67 12.79 -13.22
C GLY A 11 5.44 12.68 -11.71
N LEU A 12 6.50 12.46 -10.92
CA LEU A 12 6.43 12.43 -9.46
C LEU A 12 6.29 13.86 -8.91
N VAL A 13 7.01 14.82 -9.47
CA VAL A 13 6.94 16.24 -9.07
C VAL A 13 5.50 16.77 -9.09
N GLN A 14 4.74 16.44 -10.14
CA GLN A 14 3.34 16.85 -10.26
C GLN A 14 2.41 16.10 -9.28
N LEU A 15 2.77 14.88 -8.88
CA LEU A 15 2.01 14.08 -7.91
C LEU A 15 2.20 14.57 -6.47
N PHE A 16 3.38 15.08 -6.14
CA PHE A 16 3.76 15.35 -4.74
C PHE A 16 3.70 16.82 -4.32
N SER A 17 3.50 17.79 -5.24
CA SER A 17 3.19 19.22 -5.01
C SER A 17 4.10 20.03 -4.07
N GLN A 18 5.00 19.40 -3.32
CA GLN A 18 5.98 20.00 -2.40
C GLN A 18 7.36 19.66 -2.94
N VAL A 19 7.74 20.41 -3.96
CA VAL A 19 9.08 20.38 -4.53
C VAL A 19 9.91 21.36 -3.72
N THR A 20 11.01 20.88 -3.14
CA THR A 20 12.00 21.76 -2.51
C THR A 20 12.65 22.66 -3.56
N ASP A 21 13.33 23.72 -3.14
CA ASP A 21 13.98 24.71 -4.03
C ASP A 21 14.91 24.06 -5.08
N ASP A 22 15.45 22.87 -4.79
CA ASP A 22 16.34 22.09 -5.67
C ASP A 22 15.61 21.09 -6.61
N GLY A 23 14.27 21.11 -6.68
CA GLY A 23 13.54 20.16 -7.52
C GLY A 23 13.32 18.78 -6.89
N SER A 24 13.76 18.57 -5.64
CA SER A 24 13.61 17.30 -4.92
C SER A 24 12.30 17.23 -4.14
N ILE A 25 11.66 16.07 -4.14
CA ILE A 25 10.49 15.81 -3.30
C ILE A 25 11.00 15.35 -1.94
N ALA A 26 10.56 16.00 -0.86
CA ALA A 26 10.92 15.55 0.48
C ALA A 26 10.31 14.18 0.78
N LEU A 27 11.13 13.20 1.14
CA LEU A 27 10.70 11.85 1.51
C LEU A 27 9.62 11.86 2.60
N SER A 28 9.69 12.82 3.53
CA SER A 28 8.66 13.05 4.54
C SER A 28 7.27 13.32 3.96
N SER A 29 7.18 14.09 2.87
CA SER A 29 5.92 14.41 2.19
C SER A 29 5.36 13.19 1.44
N ILE A 30 6.23 12.34 0.89
CA ILE A 30 5.82 11.06 0.27
C ILE A 30 5.26 10.12 1.34
N ARG A 31 5.94 9.99 2.49
CA ARG A 31 5.45 9.18 3.63
C ARG A 31 4.10 9.68 4.15
N GLU A 32 3.96 10.99 4.32
CA GLU A 32 2.68 11.58 4.76
C GLU A 32 1.56 11.25 3.77
N ARG A 33 1.83 11.41 2.47
CA ARG A 33 0.88 11.03 1.41
C ARG A 33 0.53 9.54 1.43
N ALA A 34 1.52 8.67 1.60
CA ALA A 34 1.33 7.22 1.69
C ALA A 34 0.42 6.84 2.88
N ASN A 35 0.65 7.44 4.05
CA ASN A 35 -0.16 7.20 5.25
C ASN A 35 -1.59 7.74 5.10
N LEU A 36 -1.77 8.89 4.44
CA LEU A 36 -3.09 9.44 4.14
C LEU A 36 -3.90 8.53 3.20
N GLU A 37 -3.28 8.02 2.15
CA GLU A 37 -3.92 7.08 1.24
C GLU A 37 -4.19 5.72 1.90
N LEU A 38 -3.29 5.23 2.76
CA LEU A 38 -3.53 4.01 3.55
C LEU A 38 -4.75 4.18 4.47
N SER A 39 -4.86 5.33 5.15
CA SER A 39 -6.01 5.64 6.00
C SER A 39 -7.30 5.71 5.17
N SER A 40 -7.26 6.41 4.04
CA SER A 40 -8.41 6.54 3.12
C SER A 40 -8.85 5.19 2.53
N PHE A 41 -7.89 4.32 2.20
CA PHE A 41 -8.15 2.94 1.77
C PHE A 41 -8.86 2.17 2.89
N ALA A 42 -8.34 2.23 4.12
CA ALA A 42 -8.89 1.52 5.25
C ALA A 42 -10.31 1.97 5.60
N GLU A 43 -10.58 3.28 5.55
CA GLU A 43 -11.92 3.83 5.76
C GLU A 43 -12.91 3.29 4.72
N LEU A 44 -12.53 3.31 3.43
CA LEU A 44 -13.38 2.78 2.37
C LEU A 44 -13.62 1.28 2.52
N ALA A 45 -12.56 0.51 2.78
CA ALA A 45 -12.65 -0.93 2.97
C ALA A 45 -13.56 -1.28 4.15
N ASN A 46 -13.37 -0.61 5.29
CA ASN A 46 -14.20 -0.81 6.48
C ASN A 46 -15.67 -0.46 6.24
N GLN A 47 -15.95 0.63 5.54
CA GLN A 47 -17.33 0.99 5.18
C GLN A 47 -18.01 -0.10 4.33
N GLN A 48 -17.30 -0.64 3.34
CA GLN A 48 -17.86 -1.68 2.48
C GLN A 48 -17.99 -3.03 3.18
N LEU A 49 -17.00 -3.40 3.99
CA LEU A 49 -17.07 -4.63 4.80
C LEU A 49 -18.20 -4.60 5.81
N GLN A 50 -18.44 -3.44 6.46
CA GLN A 50 -19.59 -3.25 7.35
C GLN A 50 -20.94 -3.40 6.64
N GLN A 51 -21.04 -3.00 5.37
CA GLN A 51 -22.25 -3.23 4.56
C GLN A 51 -22.51 -4.71 4.29
N LEU A 52 -21.48 -5.55 4.43
CA LEU A 52 -21.54 -7.01 4.30
C LEU A 52 -21.66 -7.72 5.65
N ASP A 53 -21.87 -6.98 6.76
CA ASP A 53 -21.87 -7.50 8.14
C ASP A 53 -20.52 -8.10 8.59
N ILE A 54 -19.44 -7.79 7.86
CA ILE A 54 -18.09 -8.25 8.18
C ILE A 54 -17.44 -7.21 9.08
N SER A 55 -17.08 -7.62 10.29
CA SER A 55 -16.42 -6.76 11.28
C SER A 55 -15.11 -7.36 11.75
N MET A 56 -14.21 -6.48 12.19
CA MET A 56 -12.99 -6.88 12.90
C MET A 56 -13.28 -6.92 14.41
N PRO A 57 -12.63 -7.83 15.18
CA PRO A 57 -11.67 -8.87 14.77
C PRO A 57 -12.33 -10.17 14.25
N PRO A 58 -11.59 -11.03 13.49
CA PRO A 58 -10.13 -10.99 13.27
C PRO A 58 -9.68 -9.95 12.24
N ALA A 59 -8.37 -9.70 12.19
CA ALA A 59 -7.77 -8.80 11.19
C ALA A 59 -7.97 -9.34 9.78
N ILE A 60 -7.93 -8.46 8.79
CA ILE A 60 -8.03 -8.79 7.36
C ILE A 60 -6.71 -8.40 6.70
N SER A 61 -5.97 -9.39 6.20
CA SER A 61 -4.67 -9.23 5.51
C SER A 61 -4.89 -9.32 4.01
N LEU A 62 -4.78 -8.19 3.32
CA LEU A 62 -4.97 -8.10 1.88
C LEU A 62 -3.63 -8.07 1.17
N ILE A 63 -3.49 -8.84 0.10
CA ILE A 63 -2.30 -8.87 -0.76
C ILE A 63 -2.67 -8.59 -2.21
N SER A 64 -1.71 -8.08 -2.97
CA SER A 64 -1.84 -8.11 -4.43
C SER A 64 -1.30 -9.41 -5.02
N THR A 65 -2.04 -9.97 -5.96
CA THR A 65 -1.62 -11.13 -6.74
C THR A 65 -0.97 -10.69 -8.07
N PRO A 66 -0.17 -11.57 -8.71
CA PRO A 66 0.45 -11.28 -10.01
C PRO A 66 -0.54 -10.95 -11.15
N ALA A 67 -1.82 -11.29 -10.99
CA ALA A 67 -2.87 -11.00 -11.97
C ALA A 67 -3.47 -9.58 -11.82
N CYS A 68 -2.82 -8.69 -11.07
CA CYS A 68 -3.37 -7.38 -10.67
C CYS A 68 -4.71 -7.48 -9.92
N GLN A 69 -4.93 -8.60 -9.21
CA GLN A 69 -6.09 -8.78 -8.35
C GLN A 69 -5.67 -8.66 -6.89
N LEU A 70 -6.65 -8.50 -6.01
CA LEU A 70 -6.46 -8.61 -4.57
C LEU A 70 -6.95 -9.95 -4.07
N ASP A 71 -6.28 -10.48 -3.05
CA ASP A 71 -6.74 -11.66 -2.32
C ASP A 71 -6.58 -11.46 -0.81
N LEU A 72 -7.29 -12.30 -0.07
CA LEU A 72 -7.18 -12.43 1.37
C LEU A 72 -6.11 -13.47 1.70
N GLU A 73 -5.05 -13.04 2.38
CA GLU A 73 -3.92 -13.88 2.76
C GLU A 73 -4.20 -14.70 4.02
N ASN A 74 -4.81 -14.09 5.04
CA ASN A 74 -5.00 -14.75 6.33
C ASN A 74 -6.32 -15.54 6.43
N ASN A 75 -6.38 -16.47 7.38
CA ASN A 75 -7.60 -17.24 7.63
C ASN A 75 -8.65 -16.38 8.38
N HIS A 76 -9.74 -16.04 7.70
CA HIS A 76 -10.85 -15.26 8.25
C HIS A 76 -12.15 -16.08 8.23
N PRO A 77 -13.04 -16.01 9.24
CA PRO A 77 -14.31 -16.75 9.24
C PRO A 77 -15.19 -16.43 8.03
N HIS A 78 -15.12 -15.18 7.55
CA HIS A 78 -15.84 -14.69 6.36
C HIS A 78 -14.96 -14.66 5.09
N ALA A 79 -13.98 -15.57 4.96
CA ALA A 79 -13.02 -15.53 3.86
C ALA A 79 -13.68 -15.57 2.46
N GLU A 80 -14.74 -16.36 2.31
CA GLU A 80 -15.47 -16.45 1.04
C GLU A 80 -16.17 -15.13 0.69
N GLU A 81 -16.85 -14.51 1.65
CA GLU A 81 -17.50 -13.21 1.44
C GLU A 81 -16.47 -12.11 1.15
N ILE A 82 -15.34 -12.10 1.85
CA ILE A 82 -14.25 -11.13 1.59
C ILE A 82 -13.69 -11.32 0.18
N ARG A 83 -13.41 -12.55 -0.25
CA ARG A 83 -12.91 -12.82 -1.60
C ARG A 83 -13.93 -12.45 -2.67
N ALA A 84 -15.21 -12.72 -2.44
CA ALA A 84 -16.28 -12.29 -3.34
C ALA A 84 -16.39 -10.76 -3.40
N TRP A 85 -16.19 -10.07 -2.28
CA TRP A 85 -16.15 -8.61 -2.21
C TRP A 85 -14.95 -8.02 -2.95
N LEU A 86 -13.78 -8.67 -2.92
CA LEU A 86 -12.61 -8.26 -3.70
C LEU A 86 -12.83 -8.49 -5.20
N LEU A 87 -13.50 -9.58 -5.56
CA LEU A 87 -13.77 -9.95 -6.94
C LEU A 87 -14.70 -8.94 -7.63
N GLY A 88 -14.16 -8.15 -8.56
CA GLY A 88 -14.91 -7.13 -9.30
C GLY A 88 -15.02 -5.79 -8.60
N ASN A 89 -14.32 -5.60 -7.47
CA ASN A 89 -14.25 -4.31 -6.79
C ASN A 89 -13.03 -3.51 -7.25
N ASP A 90 -13.17 -2.93 -8.44
CA ASP A 90 -12.11 -2.15 -9.08
C ASP A 90 -11.71 -0.91 -8.27
N ASN A 91 -12.61 -0.37 -7.45
CA ASN A 91 -12.32 0.79 -6.60
C ASN A 91 -11.35 0.42 -5.48
N ILE A 92 -11.65 -0.66 -4.73
CA ILE A 92 -10.75 -1.18 -3.69
C ILE A 92 -9.42 -1.61 -4.30
N THR A 93 -9.45 -2.31 -5.43
CA THR A 93 -8.24 -2.75 -6.14
C THR A 93 -7.37 -1.56 -6.56
N ARG A 94 -7.97 -0.53 -7.16
CA ARG A 94 -7.25 0.69 -7.55
C ARG A 94 -6.62 1.38 -6.34
N LYS A 95 -7.38 1.60 -5.27
CA LYS A 95 -6.86 2.27 -4.07
C LYS A 95 -5.76 1.48 -3.38
N PHE A 96 -5.87 0.16 -3.34
CA PHE A 96 -4.78 -0.69 -2.85
C PHE A 96 -3.51 -0.45 -3.67
N LYS A 97 -3.62 -0.45 -5.01
CA LYS A 97 -2.47 -0.21 -5.90
C LYS A 97 -1.89 1.20 -5.76
N GLU A 98 -2.71 2.22 -5.53
CA GLU A 98 -2.24 3.57 -5.24
C GLU A 98 -1.39 3.60 -3.95
N VAL A 99 -1.85 2.92 -2.90
CA VAL A 99 -1.09 2.79 -1.64
C VAL A 99 0.20 2.00 -1.88
N GLU A 100 0.14 0.86 -2.55
CA GLU A 100 1.31 0.02 -2.88
C GLU A 100 2.40 0.83 -3.58
N VAL A 101 2.05 1.55 -4.65
CA VAL A 101 3.00 2.36 -5.41
C VAL A 101 3.64 3.45 -4.53
N LEU A 102 2.86 4.11 -3.66
CA LEU A 102 3.42 5.11 -2.74
C LEU A 102 4.42 4.48 -1.77
N TYR A 103 4.11 3.30 -1.23
CA TYR A 103 5.02 2.57 -0.35
C TYR A 103 6.24 2.01 -1.09
N GLU A 104 6.12 1.63 -2.36
CA GLU A 104 7.26 1.26 -3.20
C GLU A 104 8.19 2.44 -3.43
N ILE A 105 7.66 3.64 -3.69
CA ILE A 105 8.45 4.86 -3.84
C ILE A 105 9.18 5.19 -2.53
N VAL A 106 8.48 5.11 -1.38
CA VAL A 106 9.09 5.32 -0.06
C VAL A 106 10.23 4.32 0.17
N ARG A 107 9.96 3.02 -0.06
CA ARG A 107 10.95 1.95 0.10
C ARG A 107 12.17 2.15 -0.81
N ALA A 108 11.97 2.48 -2.08
CA ALA A 108 13.05 2.74 -3.03
C ALA A 108 13.88 3.98 -2.67
N ALA A 109 13.25 5.02 -2.13
CA ALA A 109 13.93 6.24 -1.71
C ALA A 109 14.74 6.06 -0.40
N GLU A 110 14.31 5.15 0.47
CA GLU A 110 14.99 4.85 1.74
C GLU A 110 16.17 3.90 1.57
N SER A 111 16.08 2.96 0.63
CA SER A 111 17.06 1.91 0.39
C SER A 111 17.81 2.11 -0.93
N ILE A 112 18.46 3.26 -1.09
CA ILE A 112 19.21 3.58 -2.31
C ILE A 112 20.36 2.57 -2.49
N GLY A 113 20.38 1.91 -3.64
CA GLY A 113 21.39 0.90 -3.98
C GLY A 113 21.05 -0.52 -3.54
N GLU A 114 19.90 -0.72 -2.89
CA GLU A 114 19.34 -2.04 -2.60
C GLU A 114 18.45 -2.50 -3.76
N THR A 115 18.52 -3.79 -4.09
CA THR A 115 17.60 -4.41 -5.06
C THR A 115 16.64 -5.30 -4.30
N PHE A 116 15.34 -5.00 -4.40
CA PHE A 116 14.31 -5.82 -3.78
C PHE A 116 13.99 -7.03 -4.64
N PRO A 117 13.68 -8.18 -4.03
CA PRO A 117 13.28 -9.35 -4.79
C PRO A 117 11.96 -9.08 -5.51
N GLU A 118 11.83 -9.57 -6.74
CA GLU A 118 10.55 -9.52 -7.49
C GLU A 118 9.44 -10.33 -6.79
N SER A 119 9.81 -11.17 -5.82
CA SER A 119 8.90 -11.92 -4.95
C SER A 119 8.50 -11.18 -3.67
N SER A 120 8.85 -9.90 -3.51
CA SER A 120 8.25 -9.06 -2.46
C SER A 120 6.75 -8.93 -2.71
N THR A 121 5.94 -9.29 -1.72
CA THR A 121 4.49 -9.06 -1.77
C THR A 121 4.15 -7.87 -0.90
N PHE A 122 3.29 -6.97 -1.39
CA PHE A 122 2.77 -5.87 -0.58
C PHE A 122 1.49 -6.28 0.13
N HIS A 123 1.41 -5.95 1.43
CA HIS A 123 0.30 -6.28 2.30
C HIS A 123 -0.34 -5.02 2.86
N ILE A 124 -1.67 -5.02 2.98
CA ILE A 124 -2.40 -4.12 3.86
C ILE A 124 -3.20 -4.95 4.87
N GLY A 125 -2.83 -4.85 6.13
CA GLY A 125 -3.58 -5.38 7.26
C GLY A 125 -4.58 -4.37 7.79
N LEU A 126 -5.88 -4.69 7.74
CA LEU A 126 -6.93 -3.97 8.44
C LEU A 126 -7.06 -4.58 9.84
N THR A 127 -6.83 -3.78 10.88
CA THR A 127 -6.89 -4.24 12.28
C THR A 127 -7.73 -3.29 13.13
N SER A 128 -8.15 -3.75 14.31
CA SER A 128 -8.85 -2.91 15.29
C SER A 128 -8.01 -1.73 15.80
N ALA A 129 -6.68 -1.75 15.62
CA ALA A 129 -5.78 -0.66 16.02
C ALA A 129 -5.49 0.33 14.88
N GLY A 130 -6.02 0.07 13.68
CA GLY A 130 -5.75 0.85 12.46
C GLY A 130 -5.12 0.00 11.36
N PRO A 131 -4.97 0.59 10.15
CA PRO A 131 -4.36 -0.09 9.03
C PRO A 131 -2.84 -0.15 9.17
N ILE A 132 -2.24 -1.24 8.67
CA ILE A 132 -0.80 -1.46 8.63
C ILE A 132 -0.44 -1.86 7.20
N ALA A 133 0.58 -1.22 6.63
CA ALA A 133 1.13 -1.59 5.33
C ALA A 133 2.58 -2.05 5.46
N TYR A 134 2.94 -3.13 4.79
CA TYR A 134 4.29 -3.70 4.82
C TYR A 134 4.58 -4.53 3.57
N PHE A 135 5.86 -4.76 3.32
CA PHE A 135 6.31 -5.74 2.33
C PHE A 135 6.73 -7.01 3.03
N GLU A 136 6.32 -8.15 2.50
CA GLU A 136 6.84 -9.45 2.89
C GLU A 136 7.76 -9.97 1.77
N ASP A 137 9.04 -10.08 2.09
CA ASP A 137 10.02 -10.66 1.17
C ASP A 137 9.99 -12.18 1.32
N SER A 138 9.48 -12.86 0.29
CA SER A 138 9.61 -14.31 0.21
C SER A 138 11.07 -14.68 0.01
N HIS A 139 11.80 -14.91 1.10
CA HIS A 139 13.09 -15.59 1.06
C HIS A 139 12.82 -17.04 0.70
N ARG A 140 12.92 -17.36 -0.60
CA ARG A 140 12.96 -18.74 -1.04
C ARG A 140 14.22 -19.38 -0.45
N ALA A 141 14.05 -20.14 0.63
CA ALA A 141 15.07 -21.04 1.17
C ALA A 141 15.42 -22.14 0.17
#